data_AF-A0A316MF93-F1
#
_entry.id   AF-A0A316MF93-F1
#
_cell.length_a   1.000
_cell.length_b   1.000
_cell.length_c   1.000
_cell.angle_alpha   90.00
_cell.angle_beta   90.00
_cell.angle_gamma   90.00
#
_symmetry.space_group_name_H-M   'P 1'
#
loop_
_entity.id
_entity.type
_entity.pdbx_description
1 polymer ?
#
loop_
_entity_poly.entity_id
_entity_poly.type
_entity_poly.pdbx_seq_one_letter_code
_entity_poly.pdbx_strand_id
1 'polypeptide(L)'
;MSSWSGIRKKLETEYLAPSLRGHIQYYATSYSRSPDHEGRAAIRYDGKEIIKGCYYNHWIKADLFPKDEKYEKRMKEEFAFMDDTALRLGIF
;
A
#
# COMPACT_ATOMS: atom_id res chain seq x y z
N MET A 1 -14.54 11.56 14.16
CA MET A 1 -13.51 10.95 13.29
C MET A 1 -12.35 11.91 13.16
N SER A 2 -11.09 11.45 13.28
CA SER A 2 -9.93 12.30 12.96
C SER A 2 -9.89 12.57 11.45
N SER A 3 -9.61 13.82 11.06
CA SER A 3 -9.40 14.14 9.64
C SER A 3 -8.17 13.42 9.10
N TRP A 4 -8.13 13.18 7.79
CA TRP A 4 -6.94 12.63 7.12
C TRP A 4 -5.69 13.48 7.41
N SER A 5 -5.82 14.80 7.38
CA SER A 5 -4.72 15.71 7.72
C SER A 5 -4.17 15.50 9.14
N GLY A 6 -5.05 15.24 10.11
CA GLY A 6 -4.66 14.95 11.49
C GLY A 6 -3.97 13.60 11.63
N ILE A 7 -4.49 12.57 10.98
CA ILE A 7 -3.88 11.22 10.95
C ILE A 7 -2.50 11.29 10.28
N ARG A 8 -2.42 11.93 9.11
CA ARG A 8 -1.17 12.11 8.36
C ARG A 8 -0.12 12.82 9.20
N LYS A 9 -0.48 13.88 9.93
CA LYS A 9 0.45 14.57 10.83
C LYS A 9 1.03 13.61 11.87
N LYS A 10 0.20 12.84 12.55
CA LYS A 10 0.67 11.86 13.55
C LYS A 10 1.60 10.81 12.95
N LEU A 11 1.25 10.27 11.79
CA LEU A 11 2.09 9.31 11.07
C LEU A 11 3.46 9.92 10.74
N GLU A 12 3.48 11.15 10.20
CA GLU A 12 4.72 11.80 9.74
C GLU A 12 5.59 12.35 10.88
N THR A 13 5.01 12.67 12.05
CA THR A 13 5.74 13.35 13.14
C THR A 13 5.89 12.55 14.43
N GLU A 14 4.91 11.73 14.81
CA GLU A 14 4.89 11.04 16.12
C GLU A 14 5.38 9.60 15.99
N TYR A 15 4.95 8.89 14.95
CA TYR A 15 5.21 7.44 14.82
C TYR A 15 6.45 7.09 14.02
N LEU A 16 6.93 7.99 13.17
CA LEU A 16 8.17 7.78 12.44
C LEU A 16 9.40 7.99 13.34
N ALA A 17 10.40 7.13 13.12
CA ALA A 17 11.75 7.33 13.62
C ALA A 17 12.27 8.71 13.18
N PRO A 18 13.02 9.45 14.03
CA PRO A 18 13.49 10.80 13.71
C PRO A 18 14.22 10.92 12.37
N SER A 19 15.00 9.91 11.99
CA SER A 19 15.74 9.86 10.72
C SER A 19 14.86 9.76 9.46
N LEU A 20 13.59 9.38 9.60
CA LEU A 20 12.66 9.21 8.47
C LEU A 20 11.69 10.39 8.34
N ARG A 21 11.62 11.28 9.33
CA ARG A 21 10.73 12.44 9.32
C ARG A 21 11.19 13.41 8.24
N GLY A 22 10.25 13.93 7.45
CA GLY A 22 10.54 14.76 6.28
C GLY A 22 10.89 13.99 5.00
N HIS A 23 11.36 12.75 5.14
CA HIS A 23 11.66 11.86 4.01
C HIS A 23 10.45 11.01 3.62
N ILE A 24 9.74 10.44 4.60
CA ILE A 24 8.54 9.64 4.37
C ILE A 24 7.31 10.53 4.30
N GLN A 25 6.48 10.32 3.27
CA GLN A 25 5.24 11.04 3.06
C GLN A 25 4.10 10.06 2.81
N TYR A 26 2.96 10.30 3.46
CA TYR A 26 1.75 9.50 3.27
C TYR A 26 0.78 10.22 2.33
N TYR A 27 0.32 9.50 1.32
CA TYR A 27 -0.63 9.99 0.32
C TYR A 27 -1.89 9.13 0.36
N ALA A 28 -3.05 9.79 0.37
CA ALA A 28 -4.33 9.15 0.18
C ALA A 28 -5.26 10.09 -0.60
N THR A 29 -5.98 9.57 -1.57
CA THR A 29 -6.97 10.29 -2.36
C THR A 29 -8.15 9.38 -2.68
N SER A 30 -9.33 9.95 -2.89
CA SER A 30 -10.52 9.24 -3.33
C SER A 30 -10.94 9.75 -4.71
N TYR A 31 -11.19 8.84 -5.65
CA TYR A 31 -11.66 9.20 -6.98
C TYR A 31 -13.18 9.08 -7.02
N SER A 32 -13.87 10.12 -6.57
CA SER A 32 -15.34 10.15 -6.49
C SER A 32 -16.04 9.97 -7.85
N ARG A 33 -15.33 10.16 -8.96
CA ARG A 33 -15.84 10.01 -10.33
C ARG A 33 -15.50 8.65 -10.98
N SER A 34 -14.78 7.77 -10.27
CA SER A 34 -14.54 6.42 -10.76
C SER A 34 -15.81 5.57 -10.60
N PRO A 35 -16.15 4.65 -11.53
CA PRO A 35 -17.34 3.79 -11.41
C PRO A 35 -17.39 2.95 -10.13
N ASP A 36 -16.22 2.58 -9.61
CA ASP A 36 -16.02 1.84 -8.36
C ASP A 36 -15.78 2.76 -7.14
N HIS A 37 -15.74 4.08 -7.35
CA HIS A 37 -15.36 5.10 -6.38
C HIS A 37 -14.03 4.79 -5.66
N GLU A 38 -13.14 4.03 -6.30
CA GLU A 38 -11.96 3.53 -5.66
C GLU A 38 -10.96 4.66 -5.39
N GLY A 39 -10.31 4.60 -4.24
CA GLY A 39 -9.26 5.53 -3.86
C GLY A 39 -7.87 5.01 -4.17
N ARG A 40 -6.88 5.82 -3.87
CA ARG A 40 -5.47 5.45 -3.97
C ARG A 40 -4.72 5.91 -2.74
N ALA A 41 -3.94 5.01 -2.17
CA ALA A 41 -2.98 5.31 -1.11
C ALA A 41 -1.55 5.10 -1.62
N ALA A 42 -0.57 5.79 -1.07
CA ALA A 42 0.84 5.52 -1.36
C ALA A 42 1.73 6.00 -0.21
N ILE A 43 2.90 5.38 -0.09
CA ILE A 43 3.99 5.84 0.78
C ILE A 43 5.16 6.23 -0.12
N ARG A 44 5.68 7.43 0.11
CA ARG A 44 6.79 8.00 -0.65
C ARG A 44 8.00 8.19 0.25
N TYR A 45 9.18 7.95 -0.31
CA TYR A 45 10.47 8.30 0.27
C TYR A 45 11.15 9.30 -0.67
N ASP A 46 11.42 10.51 -0.19
CA ASP A 46 12.01 11.61 -0.96
C ASP A 46 11.29 11.85 -2.31
N GLY A 47 9.95 11.85 -2.25
CA GLY A 47 9.08 12.03 -3.41
C GLY A 47 8.91 10.80 -4.31
N LYS A 48 9.73 9.76 -4.16
CA LYS A 48 9.59 8.49 -4.89
C LYS A 48 8.64 7.54 -4.18
N GLU A 49 7.64 7.02 -4.88
CA GLU A 49 6.72 6.02 -4.32
C GLU A 49 7.43 4.69 -4.10
N ILE A 50 7.47 4.28 -2.83
CA ILE A 50 8.03 3.01 -2.38
C ILE A 50 6.94 1.98 -2.10
N ILE A 51 5.73 2.40 -1.78
CA ILE A 51 4.54 1.54 -1.66
C ILE A 51 3.40 2.19 -2.43
N LYS A 52 2.74 1.41 -3.30
CA LYS A 52 1.74 1.91 -4.26
C LYS A 52 0.39 1.22 -4.03
N GLY A 53 -0.57 1.92 -3.44
CA GLY A 53 -1.94 1.45 -3.40
C GLY A 53 -2.55 1.49 -4.80
N CYS A 54 -2.62 0.34 -5.47
CA CYS A 54 -3.36 0.16 -6.70
C CYS A 54 -3.88 -1.28 -6.74
N TYR A 55 -5.14 -1.46 -6.35
CA TYR A 55 -5.80 -2.75 -6.27
C TYR A 55 -5.78 -3.49 -7.61
N TYR A 56 -5.97 -2.77 -8.72
CA TYR A 56 -5.85 -3.34 -10.06
C TYR A 56 -4.45 -3.90 -10.37
N ASN A 57 -3.38 -3.17 -10.03
CA ASN A 57 -2.02 -3.65 -10.24
C ASN A 57 -1.70 -4.88 -9.38
N HIS A 58 -2.32 -5.02 -8.22
CA HIS A 58 -2.15 -6.19 -7.36
C HIS A 58 -2.72 -7.45 -8.03
N TRP A 59 -3.89 -7.35 -8.66
CA TRP A 59 -4.48 -8.46 -9.42
C TRP A 59 -3.68 -8.82 -10.66
N ILE A 60 -3.15 -7.83 -11.40
CA ILE A 60 -2.30 -8.10 -12.57
C ILE A 60 -1.04 -8.85 -12.18
N LYS A 61 -0.42 -8.52 -11.04
CA LYS A 61 0.83 -9.11 -10.59
C LYS A 61 0.65 -10.39 -9.76
N ALA A 62 -0.60 -10.84 -9.58
CA ALA A 62 -0.90 -12.03 -8.79
C ALA A 62 -0.28 -13.31 -9.40
N ASP A 63 -0.08 -13.32 -10.71
CA ASP A 63 0.60 -14.37 -11.47
C ASP A 63 2.12 -14.45 -11.21
N LEU A 64 2.73 -13.37 -10.72
CA LEU A 64 4.16 -13.32 -10.36
C LEU A 64 4.47 -14.02 -9.03
N PHE A 65 3.45 -14.42 -8.26
CA PHE A 65 3.67 -15.13 -7.01
C PHE A 65 4.17 -16.55 -7.27
N PRO A 66 5.08 -17.07 -6.42
CA PRO A 66 5.50 -18.46 -6.49
C PRO A 66 4.29 -19.38 -6.28
N LYS A 67 4.22 -20.45 -7.06
CA LYS A 67 3.23 -21.53 -6.92
C LYS A 67 3.65 -22.46 -5.77
N ASP A 68 3.81 -21.89 -4.59
CA ASP A 68 4.14 -22.59 -3.36
C ASP A 68 2.87 -23.16 -2.69
N GLU A 69 3.05 -23.86 -1.58
CA GLU A 69 1.94 -24.46 -0.81
C GLU A 69 0.91 -23.42 -0.35
N LYS A 70 1.30 -22.15 -0.26
CA LYS A 70 0.42 -21.04 0.12
C LYS A 70 -0.31 -20.40 -1.06
N TYR A 71 0.04 -20.71 -2.30
CA TYR A 71 -0.51 -20.04 -3.49
C TYR A 71 -2.04 -20.06 -3.53
N GLU A 72 -2.66 -21.23 -3.33
CA GLU A 72 -4.12 -21.35 -3.37
C GLU A 72 -4.80 -20.52 -2.27
N LYS A 73 -4.22 -20.53 -1.07
CA LYS A 73 -4.70 -19.73 0.06
C LYS A 73 -4.56 -18.23 -0.23
N ARG A 74 -3.43 -17.83 -0.81
CA ARG A 74 -3.13 -16.44 -1.22
C ARG A 74 -4.08 -15.91 -2.30
N MET A 75 -4.58 -16.78 -3.17
CA MET A 75 -5.52 -16.38 -4.23
C MET A 75 -6.98 -16.38 -3.77
N LYS A 76 -7.34 -17.22 -2.80
CA LYS A 76 -8.75 -17.45 -2.41
C LYS A 76 -9.15 -16.81 -1.09
N GLU A 77 -8.26 -16.78 -0.12
CA GLU A 77 -8.58 -16.45 1.28
C GLU A 77 -7.86 -15.21 1.78
N GLU A 78 -6.61 -15.00 1.35
CA GLU A 78 -5.79 -13.87 1.75
C GLU A 78 -5.73 -12.84 0.62
N PHE A 79 -5.69 -11.55 0.97
CA PHE A 79 -5.35 -10.54 -0.03
C PHE A 79 -3.89 -10.76 -0.44
N ALA A 80 -3.64 -11.12 -1.71
CA ALA A 80 -2.30 -11.52 -2.17
C ALA A 80 -1.17 -10.52 -1.84
N PHE A 81 -1.50 -9.23 -1.75
CA PHE A 81 -0.58 -8.13 -1.41
C PHE A 81 -0.29 -7.98 0.09
N MET A 82 -1.01 -8.68 0.97
CA MET A 82 -0.78 -8.70 2.42
C MET A 82 0.08 -9.89 2.88
N ASP A 83 0.45 -10.78 1.97
CA ASP A 83 1.32 -11.92 2.25
C ASP A 83 2.80 -11.48 2.35
N ASP A 84 3.55 -12.07 3.27
CA ASP A 84 4.99 -11.80 3.45
C ASP A 84 5.81 -11.98 2.15
N THR A 85 5.34 -12.83 1.25
CA THR A 85 5.93 -13.07 -0.07
C THR A 85 5.79 -11.84 -0.96
N ALA A 86 4.68 -11.11 -0.88
CA ALA A 86 4.51 -9.84 -1.60
C ALA A 86 5.53 -8.81 -1.12
N LEU A 87 5.76 -8.75 0.20
CA LEU A 87 6.78 -7.90 0.81
C LEU A 87 8.19 -8.28 0.34
N ARG A 88 8.53 -9.57 0.36
CA ARG A 88 9.85 -10.08 -0.07
C ARG A 88 10.12 -9.83 -1.55
N LEU A 89 9.11 -9.96 -2.40
CA LEU A 89 9.25 -9.80 -3.84
C LEU A 89 9.10 -8.35 -4.32
N GLY A 90 8.73 -7.42 -3.45
CA GLY A 90 8.47 -6.04 -3.87
C GLY A 90 7.18 -5.90 -4.68
N ILE A 91 6.23 -6.84 -4.54
CA ILE A 91 4.99 -6.90 -5.32
C ILE A 91 3.89 -6.19 -4.51
N PHE A 92 3.94 -4.86 -4.53
CA PHE A 92 2.94 -3.97 -3.95
C PHE A 92 2.78 -2.71 -4.80
#